data_AF-A0A497PBL5-F1
#
_entry.id   AF-A0A497PBL5-F1
#
_cell.length_a   1.000
_cell.length_b   1.000
_cell.length_c   1.000
_cell.angle_alpha   90.00
_cell.angle_beta   90.00
_cell.angle_gamma   90.00
#
_symmetry.space_group_name_H-M   'P 1'
#
loop_
_entity.id
_entity.type
_entity.pdbx_description
1 polymer ?
#
loop_
_entity_poly.entity_id
_entity_poly.type
_entity_poly.pdbx_seq_one_letter_code
_entity_poly.pdbx_strand_id
1 'polypeptide(L)'
;MFAAGAMMYLHRALDDTPSEPWLEGASAGMLAIGRGPQSWGWQTFLQSVRDMIEASSVRTKPLILLLEEVMARSPEPLSEVIGGYISVAGMTIDRGVAFQVPRPVAAMVNALLGSVTVRTLGEVGLLFHPSVARLERVVPLRGPICSASGGDHD
;
A
#
# COMPACT_ATOMS: atom_id res chain seq x y z
N MET A 1 -6.29 -20.96 33.67
CA MET A 1 -5.04 -20.20 33.87
C MET A 1 -4.63 -19.66 32.51
N PHE A 2 -4.89 -18.35 32.30
CA PHE A 2 -4.48 -17.44 31.19
C PHE A 2 -4.35 -18.05 29.77
N ALA A 3 -5.26 -17.87 28.80
CA ALA A 3 -5.82 -16.62 28.24
C ALA A 3 -4.77 -15.53 27.97
N ALA A 4 -4.04 -15.64 26.85
CA ALA A 4 -3.24 -14.53 26.29
C ALA A 4 -2.80 -14.70 24.81
N GLY A 5 -2.85 -15.90 24.22
CA GLY A 5 -2.28 -16.13 22.88
C GLY A 5 -3.22 -15.90 21.68
N ALA A 6 -4.53 -16.00 21.88
CA ALA A 6 -5.51 -16.00 20.77
C ALA A 6 -6.27 -14.66 20.61
N MET A 7 -6.03 -13.68 21.49
CA MET A 7 -6.72 -12.38 21.54
C MET A 7 -5.87 -11.22 21.00
N MET A 8 -4.82 -11.49 20.21
CA MET A 8 -4.03 -10.45 19.54
C MET A 8 -4.13 -10.49 18.01
N TYR A 9 -4.69 -11.55 17.42
CA TYR A 9 -4.86 -11.67 15.97
C TYR A 9 -6.28 -11.36 15.48
N LEU A 10 -7.22 -11.14 16.41
CA LEU A 10 -8.64 -10.88 16.11
C LEU A 10 -9.01 -9.39 16.08
N HIS A 11 -8.04 -8.48 16.14
CA HIS A 11 -8.30 -7.04 15.96
C HIS A 11 -8.09 -6.54 14.54
N ARG A 12 -7.60 -7.37 13.61
CA ARG A 12 -7.23 -6.95 12.25
C ARG A 12 -8.34 -7.17 11.21
N ALA A 13 -9.51 -7.64 11.64
CA ALA A 13 -10.58 -8.08 10.74
C ALA A 13 -11.86 -7.23 10.74
N LEU A 14 -11.99 -6.18 11.58
CA LEU A 14 -13.27 -5.45 11.72
C LEU A 14 -13.07 -3.96 12.03
N ASP A 15 -12.57 -3.21 11.04
CA ASP A 15 -12.84 -1.77 10.88
C ASP A 15 -12.73 -1.47 9.37
N ASP A 16 -13.80 -1.76 8.63
CA ASP A 16 -13.87 -1.74 7.16
C ASP A 16 -13.71 -0.35 6.53
N THR A 17 -13.45 0.68 7.32
CA THR A 17 -13.16 2.03 6.80
C THR A 17 -11.65 2.26 6.73
N PRO A 18 -11.09 2.66 5.59
CA PRO A 18 -9.68 3.01 5.51
C PRO A 18 -9.33 4.17 6.43
N SER A 19 -8.17 4.11 7.07
CA SER A 19 -7.65 5.22 7.86
C SER A 19 -7.39 6.43 6.95
N GLU A 20 -7.45 7.64 7.50
CA GLU A 20 -7.11 8.85 6.73
C GLU A 20 -5.69 8.78 6.13
N PRO A 21 -4.64 8.35 6.86
CA PRO A 21 -3.31 8.16 6.27
C PRO A 21 -3.27 7.12 5.14
N TRP A 22 -4.06 6.05 5.24
CA TRP A 22 -4.20 5.09 4.15
C TRP A 22 -4.82 5.74 2.91
N LEU A 23 -5.87 6.56 3.07
CA LEU A 23 -6.50 7.29 1.97
C LEU A 23 -5.55 8.33 1.35
N GLU A 24 -4.73 9.01 2.15
CA GLU A 24 -3.68 9.91 1.65
C GLU A 24 -2.69 9.15 0.76
N GLY A 25 -2.23 7.99 1.22
CA GLY A 25 -1.37 7.09 0.45
C GLY A 25 -2.02 6.61 -0.84
N ALA A 26 -3.26 6.13 -0.75
CA ALA A 26 -4.04 5.68 -1.89
C ALA A 26 -4.22 6.79 -2.93
N SER A 27 -4.49 8.02 -2.48
CA SER A 27 -4.59 9.22 -3.31
C SER A 27 -3.28 9.55 -4.05
N ALA A 28 -2.14 9.43 -3.37
CA ALA A 28 -0.83 9.52 -4.01
C ALA A 28 -0.61 8.39 -5.04
N GLY A 29 -1.12 7.19 -4.76
CA GLY A 29 -1.12 6.06 -5.68
C GLY A 29 -1.91 6.35 -6.95
N MET A 30 -3.10 6.97 -6.81
CA MET A 30 -3.97 7.34 -7.92
C MET A 30 -3.30 8.37 -8.85
N LEU A 31 -2.53 9.31 -8.29
CA LEU A 31 -1.70 10.22 -9.09
C LEU A 31 -0.63 9.47 -9.87
N ALA A 32 0.05 8.53 -9.22
CA ALA A 32 1.19 7.83 -9.80
C ALA A 32 0.79 6.93 -11.00
N ILE A 33 -0.35 6.27 -10.92
CA ILE A 33 -0.86 5.45 -12.03
C ILE A 33 -1.43 6.28 -13.19
N GLY A 34 -1.74 7.56 -12.95
CA GLY A 34 -2.33 8.47 -13.92
C GLY A 34 -3.69 8.02 -14.48
N ARG A 35 -4.05 8.51 -15.68
CA ARG A 35 -5.26 8.11 -16.44
C ARG A 35 -5.00 6.98 -17.45
N GLY A 36 -3.86 6.28 -17.35
CA GLY A 36 -3.51 5.22 -18.29
C GLY A 36 -4.56 4.10 -18.30
N PRO A 37 -4.74 3.38 -19.43
CA PRO A 37 -5.67 2.26 -19.50
C PRO A 37 -5.18 1.16 -18.56
N GLN A 38 -5.75 1.13 -17.35
CA GLN A 38 -5.55 0.07 -16.37
C GLN A 38 -6.17 -1.20 -16.95
N SER A 39 -5.32 -2.09 -17.48
CA SER A 39 -5.75 -3.20 -18.33
C SER A 39 -6.47 -4.32 -17.60
N TRP A 40 -6.51 -4.36 -16.26
CA TRP A 40 -6.94 -5.55 -15.53
C TRP A 40 -7.75 -5.23 -14.27
N GLY A 41 -8.94 -5.82 -14.16
CA GLY A 41 -9.62 -6.27 -12.92
C GLY A 41 -9.90 -5.31 -11.76
N TRP A 42 -9.36 -4.09 -11.74
CA TRP A 42 -9.30 -3.27 -10.52
C TRP A 42 -10.17 -2.02 -10.59
N GLN A 43 -10.88 -1.78 -11.69
CA GLN A 43 -11.68 -0.57 -11.90
C GLN A 43 -12.70 -0.34 -10.78
N THR A 44 -13.40 -1.39 -10.33
CA THR A 44 -14.37 -1.28 -9.23
C THR A 44 -13.70 -0.85 -7.93
N PHE A 45 -12.58 -1.49 -7.57
CA PHE A 45 -11.82 -1.11 -6.37
C PHE A 45 -11.30 0.33 -6.47
N LEU A 46 -10.67 0.69 -7.59
CA LEU A 46 -10.15 2.04 -7.80
C LEU A 46 -11.26 3.10 -7.79
N GLN A 47 -12.45 2.77 -8.30
CA GLN A 47 -13.60 3.67 -8.22
C GLN A 47 -14.07 3.83 -6.78
N SER A 48 -14.21 2.76 -6.00
CA SER A 48 -14.53 2.87 -4.57
C SER A 48 -13.50 3.70 -3.80
N VAL A 49 -12.21 3.57 -4.13
CA VAL A 49 -11.15 4.41 -3.55
C VAL A 49 -11.31 5.88 -3.93
N ARG A 50 -11.67 6.20 -5.19
CA ARG A 50 -11.99 7.58 -5.59
C ARG A 50 -13.16 8.13 -4.80
N ASP A 51 -14.25 7.37 -4.70
CA ASP A 51 -15.45 7.79 -3.99
C ASP A 51 -15.14 8.06 -2.51
N MET A 52 -14.30 7.23 -1.89
CA MET A 52 -13.84 7.45 -0.51
C MET A 52 -12.92 8.67 -0.37
N ILE A 53 -12.02 8.90 -1.32
CA ILE A 53 -11.17 10.10 -1.33
C ILE A 53 -12.02 11.36 -1.48
N GLU A 54 -12.99 11.37 -2.41
CA GLU A 54 -13.91 12.49 -2.65
C GLU A 54 -14.83 12.77 -1.45
N ALA A 55 -15.26 11.73 -0.74
CA ALA A 55 -16.04 11.86 0.48
C ALA A 55 -15.19 12.30 1.69
N SER A 56 -13.86 12.24 1.58
CA SER A 56 -12.92 12.62 2.64
C SER A 56 -12.35 14.03 2.41
N SER A 57 -11.70 14.60 3.43
CA SER A 57 -10.96 15.87 3.30
C SER A 57 -9.52 15.68 2.79
N VAL A 58 -9.17 14.48 2.32
CA VAL A 58 -7.82 14.13 1.89
C VAL A 58 -7.42 14.93 0.66
N ARG A 59 -6.29 15.64 0.77
CA ARG A 59 -5.70 16.34 -0.36
C ARG A 59 -4.73 15.43 -1.10
N THR A 60 -5.00 15.24 -2.39
CA THR A 60 -4.13 14.51 -3.30
C THR A 60 -2.77 15.21 -3.44
N LYS A 61 -1.69 14.51 -3.10
CA LYS A 61 -0.30 14.99 -3.16
C LYS A 61 0.63 13.92 -3.75
N PRO A 62 1.73 14.30 -4.43
CA PRO A 62 2.78 13.36 -4.80
C PRO A 62 3.34 12.63 -3.57
N LEU A 63 3.68 11.34 -3.72
CA LEU A 63 4.17 10.50 -2.64
C LEU A 63 5.37 11.12 -1.89
N ILE A 64 6.29 11.76 -2.62
CA ILE A 64 7.46 12.42 -2.01
C ILE A 64 7.07 13.49 -1.00
N LEU A 65 6.18 14.42 -1.38
CA LEU A 65 5.74 15.50 -0.50
C LEU A 65 4.92 14.98 0.67
N LEU A 66 4.10 13.94 0.42
CA LEU A 66 3.30 13.31 1.46
C LEU A 66 4.18 12.67 2.53
N LEU A 67 5.19 11.88 2.13
CA LEU A 67 6.06 11.22 3.10
C LEU A 67 6.92 12.21 3.90
N GLU A 68 7.41 13.28 3.26
CA GLU A 68 8.13 14.36 3.96
C GLU A 68 7.26 15.02 5.05
N GLU A 69 5.99 15.32 4.73
CA GLU A 69 5.05 15.92 5.66
C GLU A 69 4.69 15.00 6.83
N VAL A 70 4.44 13.71 6.53
CA VAL A 70 4.12 12.72 7.54
C VAL A 70 5.31 12.53 8.49
N MET A 71 6.53 12.38 7.96
CA MET A 71 7.75 12.29 8.75
C MET A 71 7.93 13.50 9.70
N ALA A 72 7.60 14.71 9.23
CA ALA A 72 7.71 15.92 10.03
C ALA A 72 6.70 15.96 11.20
N ARG A 73 5.58 15.25 11.09
CA ARG A 73 4.52 15.20 12.11
C ARG A 73 4.67 14.02 13.07
N SER A 74 4.84 12.80 12.56
CA SER A 74 5.04 11.56 13.32
C SER A 74 5.40 10.40 12.38
N PRO A 75 6.26 9.44 12.76
CA PRO A 75 6.57 8.27 11.93
C PRO A 75 5.49 7.18 11.92
N GLU A 76 4.59 7.15 12.92
CA GLU A 76 3.55 6.11 13.04
C GLU A 76 2.57 5.98 11.85
N PRO A 77 2.17 7.05 11.13
CA PRO A 77 1.28 6.94 9.97
C PRO A 77 1.99 6.45 8.69
N LEU A 78 3.33 6.34 8.69
CA LEU A 78 4.09 6.05 7.47
C LEU A 78 3.73 4.68 6.87
N SER A 79 3.53 3.66 7.71
CA SER A 79 3.13 2.33 7.23
C SER A 79 1.74 2.33 6.59
N GLU A 80 0.79 3.10 7.14
CA GLU A 80 -0.56 3.25 6.60
C GLU A 80 -0.53 3.94 5.23
N VAL A 81 0.24 5.03 5.11
CA VAL A 81 0.44 5.77 3.85
C VAL A 81 1.05 4.88 2.78
N ILE A 82 2.11 4.14 3.11
CA ILE A 82 2.74 3.21 2.17
C ILE A 82 1.79 2.07 1.80
N GLY A 83 1.00 1.56 2.75
CA GLY A 83 -0.02 0.54 2.50
C GLY A 83 -1.08 1.00 1.50
N GLY A 84 -1.60 2.21 1.67
CA GLY A 84 -2.56 2.82 0.74
C GLY A 84 -1.95 3.04 -0.64
N TYR A 85 -0.73 3.57 -0.70
CA TYR A 85 -0.04 3.80 -1.97
C TYR A 85 0.16 2.50 -2.74
N ILE A 86 0.70 1.47 -2.09
CA ILE A 86 0.95 0.17 -2.72
C ILE A 86 -0.38 -0.46 -3.15
N SER A 87 -1.44 -0.38 -2.35
CA SER A 87 -2.75 -0.96 -2.70
C SER A 87 -3.31 -0.43 -4.03
N VAL A 88 -2.97 0.80 -4.40
CA VAL A 88 -3.43 1.46 -5.63
C VAL A 88 -2.41 1.40 -6.77
N ALA A 89 -1.16 1.73 -6.49
CA ALA A 89 -0.10 1.83 -7.50
C ALA A 89 0.68 0.53 -7.70
N GLY A 90 0.43 -0.47 -6.85
CA GLY A 90 1.03 -1.78 -6.93
C GLY A 90 0.37 -2.65 -7.99
N MET A 91 1.22 -3.42 -8.67
CA MET A 91 0.85 -4.38 -9.68
C MET A 91 1.40 -5.75 -9.33
N THR A 92 0.50 -6.73 -9.18
CA THR A 92 0.92 -8.12 -9.00
C THR A 92 1.65 -8.62 -10.25
N ILE A 93 2.78 -9.28 -10.05
CA ILE A 93 3.60 -9.94 -11.08
C ILE A 93 3.95 -11.34 -10.60
N ASP A 94 4.43 -12.22 -11.49
CA ASP A 94 4.80 -13.62 -11.19
C ASP A 94 5.74 -13.77 -9.98
N ARG A 95 6.48 -12.72 -9.62
CA ARG A 95 7.46 -12.71 -8.52
C ARG A 95 7.12 -11.76 -7.38
N GLY A 96 5.90 -11.23 -7.29
CA GLY A 96 5.50 -10.32 -6.21
C GLY A 96 4.64 -9.14 -6.63
N VAL A 97 5.00 -7.94 -6.18
CA VAL A 97 4.28 -6.69 -6.42
C VAL A 97 5.24 -5.63 -6.93
N ALA A 98 4.99 -5.08 -8.12
CA ALA A 98 5.74 -3.97 -8.68
C ALA A 98 4.99 -2.65 -8.45
N PHE A 99 5.67 -1.58 -8.03
CA PHE A 99 5.08 -0.24 -7.93
C PHE A 99 6.16 0.80 -8.27
N GLN A 100 5.77 2.04 -8.51
CA GLN A 100 6.72 3.12 -8.78
C GLN A 100 7.06 3.84 -7.46
N VAL A 101 8.32 4.24 -7.28
CA VAL A 101 8.73 4.99 -6.10
C VAL A 101 9.74 6.05 -6.54
N PRO A 102 9.48 7.34 -6.29
CA PRO A 102 10.44 8.39 -6.61
C PRO A 102 11.78 8.13 -5.93
N ARG A 103 12.88 8.24 -6.69
CA ARG A 103 14.25 7.98 -6.20
C ARG A 103 14.58 8.64 -4.86
N PRO A 104 14.21 9.92 -4.60
CA PRO A 104 14.59 10.59 -3.34
C PRO A 104 14.01 9.91 -2.09
N VAL A 105 12.88 9.21 -2.22
CA VAL A 105 12.20 8.55 -1.08
C VAL A 105 12.39 7.04 -1.06
N ALA A 106 13.09 6.45 -2.04
CA ALA A 106 13.26 5.01 -2.14
C ALA A 106 13.96 4.41 -0.91
N ALA A 107 15.00 5.07 -0.38
CA ALA A 107 15.71 4.58 0.81
C ALA A 107 14.80 4.55 2.06
N MET A 108 13.93 5.55 2.21
CA MET A 108 12.96 5.59 3.31
C MET A 108 11.92 4.48 3.16
N VAL A 109 11.34 4.30 1.97
CA VAL A 109 10.38 3.22 1.71
C VAL A 109 11.04 1.85 1.98
N ASN A 110 12.31 1.68 1.61
CA ASN A 110 13.06 0.45 1.90
C ASN A 110 13.26 0.23 3.40
N ALA A 111 13.59 1.29 4.15
CA ALA A 111 13.77 1.21 5.59
C ALA A 111 12.46 0.82 6.30
N LEU A 112 11.33 1.39 5.88
CA LEU A 112 10.00 1.05 6.39
C LEU A 112 9.61 -0.39 6.05
N LEU A 113 9.93 -0.83 4.84
CA LEU A 113 9.57 -2.17 4.37
C LEU A 113 10.50 -3.26 4.92
N GLY A 114 11.71 -2.90 5.36
CA GLY A 114 12.67 -3.62 6.23
C GLY A 114 12.96 -5.08 5.87
N SER A 115 11.94 -5.93 5.98
CA SER A 115 11.93 -7.35 5.63
C SER A 115 11.71 -7.64 4.14
N VAL A 116 11.45 -6.63 3.31
CA VAL A 116 11.13 -6.81 1.90
C VAL A 116 12.14 -6.11 0.99
N THR A 117 12.73 -6.87 0.07
CA THR A 117 13.76 -6.36 -0.85
C THR A 117 13.14 -5.55 -1.97
N VAL A 118 13.30 -4.23 -1.90
CA VAL A 118 12.97 -3.32 -3.02
C VAL A 118 14.20 -3.17 -3.90
N ARG A 119 14.08 -3.50 -5.19
CA ARG A 119 15.11 -3.22 -6.19
C ARG A 119 14.68 -2.01 -7.01
N THR A 120 15.50 -0.97 -7.01
CA THR A 120 15.24 0.21 -7.84
C THR A 120 15.75 -0.04 -9.26
N LEU A 121 14.86 0.02 -10.26
CA LEU A 121 15.22 0.11 -11.68
C LEU A 121 14.83 1.51 -12.17
N GLY A 122 15.81 2.42 -12.29
CA GLY A 122 15.48 3.78 -12.71
C GLY A 122 14.69 4.54 -11.63
N GLU A 123 13.50 5.01 -11.98
CA GLU A 123 12.50 5.61 -11.06
C GLU A 123 11.44 4.60 -10.58
N VAL A 124 11.59 3.32 -10.94
CA VAL A 124 10.65 2.27 -10.56
C VAL A 124 11.20 1.52 -9.34
N GLY A 125 10.45 1.51 -8.24
CA GLY A 125 10.75 0.71 -7.04
C GLY A 125 10.13 -0.67 -7.14
N LEU A 126 10.85 -1.64 -7.68
CA LEU A 126 10.31 -3.00 -7.82
C LEU A 126 10.44 -3.77 -6.51
N LEU A 127 9.32 -4.06 -5.85
CA LEU A 127 9.27 -5.09 -4.82
C LEU A 127 9.25 -6.48 -5.47
N PHE A 128 10.45 -7.00 -5.76
CA PHE A 128 10.60 -8.41 -6.07
C PHE A 128 10.53 -9.20 -4.77
N HIS A 129 9.32 -9.56 -4.36
CA HIS A 129 9.18 -10.50 -3.26
C HIS A 129 8.12 -11.55 -3.58
N PRO A 130 8.46 -12.85 -3.57
CA PRO A 130 7.57 -13.94 -3.98
C PRO A 130 6.37 -14.18 -3.03
N SER A 131 6.10 -13.28 -2.08
CA SER A 131 5.03 -13.46 -1.11
C SER A 131 4.46 -12.10 -0.70
N VAL A 132 3.33 -11.75 -1.33
CA VAL A 132 2.41 -10.68 -0.92
C VAL A 132 2.11 -10.75 0.59
N ALA A 133 2.01 -11.96 1.14
CA ALA A 133 1.75 -12.18 2.56
C ALA A 133 2.80 -11.55 3.51
N ARG A 134 4.04 -11.32 3.05
CA ARG A 134 5.01 -10.54 3.85
C ARG A 134 4.70 -9.05 3.84
N LEU A 135 4.22 -8.51 2.72
CA LEU A 135 3.85 -7.09 2.62
C LEU A 135 2.65 -6.77 3.52
N GLU A 136 1.65 -7.65 3.55
CA GLU A 136 0.47 -7.51 4.42
C GLU A 136 0.82 -7.48 5.92
N ARG A 137 1.95 -8.07 6.31
CA ARG A 137 2.44 -8.04 7.69
C ARG A 137 3.08 -6.70 8.04
N VAL A 138 3.61 -5.98 7.05
CA VAL A 138 4.37 -4.75 7.22
C VAL A 138 3.50 -3.51 7.03
N VAL A 139 2.59 -3.55 6.06
CA VAL A 139 1.68 -2.43 5.76
C VAL A 139 0.24 -2.94 5.58
N PRO A 140 -0.77 -2.12 5.92
CA PRO A 140 -2.17 -2.44 5.67
C PRO A 140 -2.46 -2.36 4.17
N LEU A 141 -2.40 -3.52 3.52
CA LEU A 141 -2.84 -3.64 2.14
C LEU A 141 -4.35 -3.83 2.08
N ARG A 142 -4.98 -3.33 1.01
CA ARG A 142 -6.39 -3.59 0.70
C ARG A 142 -6.55 -3.81 -0.81
N GLY A 143 -7.69 -4.38 -1.19
CA GLY A 143 -8.06 -4.53 -2.60
C GLY A 143 -7.33 -5.69 -3.30
N PRO A 144 -7.09 -5.58 -4.62
CA PRO A 144 -6.67 -6.71 -5.45
C PRO A 144 -5.34 -7.34 -5.06
N ILE A 145 -4.43 -6.53 -4.50
CA ILE A 145 -3.14 -7.01 -4.02
C ILE A 145 -3.35 -8.02 -2.89
N CYS A 146 -4.29 -7.79 -1.97
CA CYS A 146 -4.61 -8.73 -0.89
C CYS A 146 -5.22 -10.02 -1.42
N SER A 147 -6.19 -9.92 -2.32
CA SER A 147 -6.90 -11.09 -2.86
C SER A 147 -6.01 -12.02 -3.69
N ALA A 148 -4.93 -11.50 -4.29
CA ALA A 148 -4.01 -12.30 -5.09
C ALA A 148 -3.14 -13.28 -4.28
N SER A 149 -3.14 -13.19 -2.95
CA SER A 149 -2.43 -14.14 -2.07
C SER A 149 -3.13 -15.49 -1.90
N GLY A 150 -4.39 -15.63 -2.36
CA GLY A 150 -5.22 -16.82 -2.20
C GLY A 150 -5.26 -17.79 -3.39
N GLY A 151 -4.32 -17.69 -4.33
CA GLY A 151 -4.19 -18.66 -5.42
C GLY A 151 -3.37 -19.87 -4.98
N ASP A 152 -3.97 -20.79 -4.22
CA ASP A 152 -3.44 -22.15 -4.12
C ASP A 152 -3.49 -22.78 -5.52
N HIS A 153 -2.34 -23.28 -5.94
CA HIS A 153 -2.24 -24.29 -6.99
C HIS A 153 -2.86 -25.59 -6.46
N ASP A 154 -4.05 -25.94 -6.96
CA ASP A 154 -4.37 -27.22 -7.62
C ASP A 154 -5.89 -27.32 -7.91
#